data_AF-A0A842SPW1-F1
#
_entry.id   AF-A0A842SPW1-F1
#
_cell.length_a   1.000
_cell.length_b   1.000
_cell.length_c   1.000
_cell.angle_alpha   90.00
_cell.angle_beta   90.00
_cell.angle_gamma   90.00
#
_symmetry.space_group_name_H-M   'P 1'
#
loop_
_entity.id
_entity.type
_entity.pdbx_description
1 polymer ?
#
loop_
_entity_poly.entity_id
_entity_poly.type
_entity_poly.pdbx_seq_one_letter_code
_entity_poly.pdbx_strand_id
1 'polypeptide(L)'
;MTRLNVDKGIYQPFHIYLGYVYGLVLVIHFILSLHTIGYPWKRLWQNPSLLYGEWTSTRVLQRISAWILLTASILMVTTGLGWNELIFYRLVPFTLHIQIDQIITISLIVHIVTGLKSAAARNSIAVPDGGKVLTILSILLILTVIFIDTSLGRKGVEIDDEIVYPDRYTDQNNTIPKRTGKFRIGYRFSGNTRKLEFDPEKVDTLRPDIFREGYFSVFDVLVHVAERGDLDLEYHFDETINTYVIDRLEGTMDWWYEIYYDAGWPESNYYRMDHYPWKDGAYLTFFETSPERIRETHEFFKEEIERLENNNGEVIIPNVYINGITDNWQFENVHVTAHNLRSDMFQNGTITAIDVILSLGDQEELNYTLQWYESIGEARIVKSFWVEEILGNKAQGRCGFVHEEGSTIGLDRGGNHIHLPADIKVLNSPDYAWWFYICI
;
A
#
# COMPACT_ATOMS: atom_id res chain seq x y z
N MET A 1 -4.86 13.48 -21.65
CA MET A 1 -3.81 12.46 -21.92
C MET A 1 -4.13 11.23 -21.08
N THR A 2 -4.16 10.06 -21.70
CA THR A 2 -4.41 8.76 -21.04
C THR A 2 -3.25 8.44 -20.09
N ARG A 3 -3.50 8.51 -18.77
CA ARG A 3 -2.57 7.98 -17.76
C ARG A 3 -2.46 6.47 -18.01
N LEU A 4 -1.31 6.03 -18.50
CA LEU A 4 -0.93 4.62 -18.52
C LEU A 4 -0.88 4.15 -17.07
N ASN A 5 -1.91 3.41 -16.67
CA ASN A 5 -1.90 2.58 -15.49
C ASN A 5 -0.83 1.51 -15.75
N VAL A 6 0.39 1.83 -15.36
CA VAL A 6 1.53 0.91 -15.45
C VAL A 6 1.26 -0.12 -14.37
N ASP A 7 0.61 -1.21 -14.78
CA ASP A 7 0.40 -2.38 -13.95
C ASP A 7 1.71 -2.70 -13.25
N LYS A 8 1.72 -2.64 -11.91
CA LYS A 8 2.84 -3.12 -11.09
C LYS A 8 3.22 -4.57 -11.46
N GLY A 9 2.30 -5.33 -12.06
CA GLY A 9 2.43 -6.74 -12.42
C GLY A 9 3.60 -7.09 -13.33
N ILE A 10 3.98 -6.26 -14.31
CA ILE A 10 5.13 -6.58 -15.20
C ILE A 10 6.39 -5.85 -14.76
N TYR A 11 6.26 -4.62 -14.29
CA TYR A 11 7.42 -3.76 -14.03
C TYR A 11 8.24 -4.22 -12.82
N GLN A 12 7.60 -4.69 -11.76
CA GLN A 12 8.31 -5.15 -10.58
C GLN A 12 9.12 -6.44 -10.85
N PRO A 13 8.54 -7.52 -11.42
CA PRO A 13 9.32 -8.70 -11.81
C PRO A 13 10.41 -8.37 -12.82
N PHE A 14 10.13 -7.48 -13.78
CA PHE A 14 11.11 -7.07 -14.78
C PHE A 14 12.27 -6.26 -14.18
N HIS A 15 11.98 -5.35 -13.24
CA HIS A 15 13.00 -4.60 -12.52
C HIS A 15 13.90 -5.52 -11.70
N ILE A 16 13.32 -6.48 -10.98
CA ILE A 16 14.07 -7.50 -10.23
C ILE A 16 14.96 -8.33 -11.17
N TYR A 17 14.40 -8.81 -12.29
CA TYR A 17 15.16 -9.55 -13.29
C TYR A 17 16.33 -8.74 -13.86
N LEU A 18 16.11 -7.48 -14.22
CA LEU A 18 17.18 -6.59 -14.68
C LEU A 18 18.24 -6.35 -13.60
N GLY A 19 17.84 -6.27 -12.33
CA GLY A 19 18.75 -6.22 -11.18
C GLY A 19 19.69 -7.44 -11.12
N TYR A 20 19.17 -8.65 -11.35
CA TYR A 20 19.99 -9.87 -11.43
C TYR A 20 20.97 -9.85 -12.61
N VAL A 21 20.49 -9.46 -13.79
CA VAL A 21 21.34 -9.35 -14.99
C VAL A 21 22.44 -8.33 -14.77
N TYR A 22 22.12 -7.17 -14.20
CA TYR A 22 23.08 -6.13 -13.83
C TYR A 22 24.15 -6.67 -12.88
N GLY A 23 23.75 -7.34 -11.79
CA GLY A 23 24.68 -7.93 -10.84
C GLY A 23 25.64 -8.93 -11.49
N LEU A 24 25.14 -9.80 -12.36
CA LEU A 24 25.97 -10.76 -13.10
C LEU A 24 26.98 -10.08 -14.03
N VAL A 25 26.53 -9.11 -14.83
CA VAL A 25 27.40 -8.36 -15.75
C VAL A 25 28.50 -7.61 -14.99
N LEU A 26 28.15 -6.99 -13.86
CA LEU A 26 29.10 -6.28 -13.01
C LEU A 26 30.20 -7.21 -12.47
N VAL A 27 29.83 -8.39 -11.98
CA VAL A 27 30.80 -9.39 -11.48
C VAL A 27 31.75 -9.84 -12.60
N ILE A 28 31.22 -10.14 -13.79
CA ILE A 28 32.04 -10.52 -14.95
C ILE A 28 33.00 -9.39 -15.33
N HIS A 29 32.50 -8.16 -15.42
CA HIS A 29 33.31 -6.97 -15.74
C HIS A 29 34.43 -6.76 -14.71
N PHE A 30 34.13 -6.93 -13.43
CA PHE A 30 35.10 -6.81 -12.35
C PHE A 30 36.20 -7.88 -12.44
N ILE A 31 35.84 -9.15 -12.65
CA ILE A 31 36.80 -10.25 -12.83
C ILE A 31 37.73 -9.99 -14.01
N LEU A 32 37.17 -9.61 -15.16
CA LEU A 32 37.96 -9.28 -16.36
C LEU A 32 38.89 -8.10 -16.11
N SER A 33 38.42 -7.06 -15.41
CA SER A 33 39.22 -5.88 -15.07
C SER A 33 40.37 -6.20 -14.11
N LEU A 34 40.15 -7.06 -13.12
CA LEU A 34 41.20 -7.53 -12.22
C LEU A 34 42.27 -8.34 -12.97
N HIS A 35 41.85 -9.22 -13.88
CA HIS A 35 42.77 -10.07 -14.64
C HIS A 35 43.59 -9.28 -15.68
N THR A 36 42.96 -8.32 -16.36
CA THR A 36 43.60 -7.56 -17.44
C THR A 36 44.43 -6.37 -16.95
N ILE A 37 44.15 -5.85 -15.76
CA ILE A 37 44.78 -4.62 -15.25
C ILE A 37 45.52 -4.91 -13.94
N GLY A 38 46.55 -5.75 -14.01
CA GLY A 38 47.51 -5.93 -12.93
C GLY A 38 48.15 -4.57 -12.56
N TYR A 39 47.83 -4.04 -11.39
CA TYR A 39 48.28 -2.70 -11.00
C TYR A 39 49.31 -2.74 -9.88
N PRO A 40 50.42 -2.00 -10.01
CA PRO A 40 51.42 -1.92 -8.98
C PRO A 40 50.98 -0.91 -7.91
N TRP A 41 49.95 -1.23 -7.11
CA TRP A 41 49.48 -0.40 -6.00
C TRP A 41 50.62 0.06 -5.10
N LYS A 42 51.58 -0.84 -4.87
CA LYS A 42 52.81 -0.57 -4.13
C LYS A 42 53.60 0.63 -4.68
N ARG A 43 53.66 0.80 -6.01
CA ARG A 43 54.39 1.89 -6.66
C ARG A 43 53.67 3.24 -6.53
N LEU A 44 52.34 3.24 -6.48
CA LEU A 44 51.57 4.47 -6.27
C LEU A 44 51.68 4.98 -4.83
N TRP A 45 51.60 4.08 -3.86
CA TRP A 45 51.77 4.41 -2.44
C TRP A 45 53.17 4.95 -2.13
N GLN A 46 54.19 4.46 -2.85
CA GLN A 46 55.57 4.90 -2.67
C GLN A 46 55.89 6.25 -3.33
N ASN A 47 55.06 6.75 -4.25
CA ASN A 47 55.34 7.99 -4.96
C ASN A 47 54.04 8.74 -5.34
N PRO A 48 53.38 9.43 -4.38
CA PRO A 48 52.11 10.11 -4.61
C PRO A 48 52.23 11.27 -5.62
N SER A 49 53.43 11.77 -5.89
CA SER A 49 53.67 12.79 -6.93
C SER A 49 53.32 12.29 -8.35
N LEU A 50 53.30 10.98 -8.59
CA LEU A 50 52.84 10.39 -9.85
C LEU A 50 51.34 10.62 -10.10
N LEU A 51 50.56 11.08 -9.11
CA LEU A 51 49.14 11.41 -9.25
C LEU A 51 48.87 12.73 -9.98
N TYR A 52 49.86 13.61 -10.12
CA TYR A 52 49.67 14.98 -10.65
C TYR A 52 49.77 15.09 -12.18
N GLY A 53 49.79 13.97 -12.90
CA GLY A 53 49.65 13.96 -14.37
C GLY A 53 48.18 13.85 -14.78
N GLU A 54 47.77 14.57 -15.82
CA GLU A 54 46.38 14.52 -16.32
C GLU A 54 45.91 13.08 -16.67
N TRP A 55 46.84 12.23 -17.08
CA TRP A 55 46.59 10.82 -17.40
C TRP A 55 46.56 9.90 -16.18
N THR A 56 47.20 10.29 -15.08
CA THR A 56 47.19 9.51 -13.83
C THR A 56 45.97 9.85 -12.98
N SER A 57 45.51 11.10 -12.98
CA SER A 57 44.27 11.50 -12.28
C SER A 57 43.02 10.83 -12.86
N THR A 58 42.88 10.78 -14.19
CA THR A 58 41.75 10.11 -14.87
C THR A 58 41.68 8.62 -14.57
N ARG A 59 42.82 7.93 -14.52
CA ARG A 59 42.91 6.50 -14.16
C ARG A 59 42.58 6.23 -12.70
N VAL A 60 42.99 7.12 -11.81
CA VAL A 60 42.68 7.02 -10.38
C VAL A 60 41.19 7.24 -10.17
N LEU A 61 40.60 8.24 -10.81
CA LEU A 61 39.16 8.50 -10.75
C LEU A 61 38.33 7.34 -11.32
N GLN A 62 38.76 6.74 -12.44
CA GLN A 62 38.12 5.54 -13.00
C GLN A 62 38.12 4.37 -12.02
N ARG A 63 39.20 4.20 -11.24
CA ARG A 63 39.33 3.12 -10.25
C ARG A 63 38.51 3.38 -8.99
N ILE A 64 38.53 4.61 -8.50
CA ILE A 64 37.71 5.01 -7.35
C ILE A 64 36.23 4.77 -7.69
N SER A 65 35.79 5.26 -8.85
CA SER A 65 34.41 5.03 -9.32
C SER A 65 34.10 3.54 -9.50
N ALA A 66 35.05 2.71 -9.96
CA ALA A 66 34.85 1.25 -10.05
C ALA A 66 34.61 0.59 -8.67
N TRP A 67 35.38 0.98 -7.65
CA TRP A 67 35.20 0.46 -6.29
C TRP A 67 33.91 0.94 -5.63
N ILE A 68 33.52 2.20 -5.87
CA ILE A 68 32.23 2.74 -5.41
C ILE A 68 31.11 1.95 -6.09
N LEU A 69 31.17 1.74 -7.40
CA LEU A 69 30.19 0.95 -8.15
C LEU A 69 30.05 -0.47 -7.61
N LEU A 70 31.17 -1.16 -7.39
CA LEU A 70 31.13 -2.52 -6.84
C LEU A 70 30.49 -2.55 -5.46
N THR A 71 30.90 -1.66 -4.56
CA THR A 71 30.41 -1.61 -3.18
C THR A 71 28.92 -1.25 -3.14
N ALA A 72 28.54 -0.19 -3.86
CA ALA A 72 27.16 0.27 -3.94
C ALA A 72 26.25 -0.78 -4.60
N SER A 73 26.74 -1.48 -5.63
CA SER A 73 25.97 -2.56 -6.28
C SER A 73 25.78 -3.77 -5.39
N ILE A 74 26.79 -4.14 -4.58
CA ILE A 74 26.62 -5.20 -3.57
C ILE A 74 25.53 -4.76 -2.58
N LEU A 75 25.60 -3.53 -2.07
CA LEU A 75 24.58 -2.98 -1.16
C LEU A 75 23.19 -2.97 -1.82
N MET A 76 23.08 -2.55 -3.07
CA MET A 76 21.86 -2.53 -3.87
C MET A 76 21.25 -3.92 -4.00
N VAL A 77 22.07 -4.91 -4.39
CA VAL A 77 21.65 -6.30 -4.53
C VAL A 77 21.24 -6.86 -3.16
N THR A 78 21.98 -6.59 -2.09
CA THR A 78 21.61 -7.07 -0.74
C THR A 78 20.31 -6.44 -0.22
N THR A 79 20.05 -5.18 -0.54
CA THR A 79 18.84 -4.46 -0.11
C THR A 79 17.64 -4.74 -1.01
N GLY A 80 17.85 -4.98 -2.30
CA GLY A 80 16.80 -5.28 -3.29
C GLY A 80 16.48 -6.77 -3.45
N LEU A 81 17.43 -7.67 -3.17
CA LEU A 81 17.23 -9.13 -3.13
C LEU A 81 16.94 -9.64 -1.72
N GLY A 82 16.40 -8.81 -0.83
CA GLY A 82 15.92 -9.28 0.47
C GLY A 82 14.80 -10.30 0.28
N TRP A 83 15.13 -11.59 0.19
CA TRP A 83 14.19 -12.72 0.00
C TRP A 83 13.22 -12.93 1.17
N ASN A 84 13.24 -12.04 2.15
CA ASN A 84 12.26 -11.93 3.22
C ASN A 84 11.98 -10.46 3.42
N GLU A 85 10.86 -9.98 2.88
CA GLU A 85 10.38 -8.61 3.09
C GLU A 85 10.39 -8.25 4.59
N LEU A 86 10.05 -9.21 5.46
CA LEU A 86 9.99 -9.01 6.91
C LEU A 86 11.32 -8.62 7.59
N ILE A 87 12.46 -9.16 7.15
CA ILE A 87 13.75 -8.99 7.86
C ILE A 87 14.47 -7.74 7.35
N PHE A 88 14.41 -7.46 6.06
CA PHE A 88 15.17 -6.39 5.45
C PHE A 88 14.52 -5.01 5.60
N TYR A 89 13.17 -4.91 5.51
CA TYR A 89 12.48 -3.63 5.73
C TYR A 89 12.72 -3.06 7.14
N ARG A 90 12.97 -3.93 8.13
CA ARG A 90 13.29 -3.49 9.51
C ARG A 90 14.72 -2.98 9.67
N LEU A 91 15.68 -3.48 8.89
CA LEU A 91 17.11 -3.18 9.08
C LEU A 91 17.62 -2.11 8.13
N VAL A 92 17.06 -2.01 6.92
CA VAL A 92 17.51 -1.04 5.92
C VAL A 92 16.30 -0.30 5.34
N PRO A 93 16.15 1.01 5.61
CA PRO A 93 15.03 1.77 5.09
C PRO A 93 15.10 1.86 3.57
N PHE A 94 13.96 1.79 2.89
CA PHE A 94 13.88 1.87 1.43
C PHE A 94 14.48 3.18 0.87
N THR A 95 14.50 4.25 1.65
CA THR A 95 15.19 5.50 1.31
C THR A 95 16.69 5.30 1.08
N LEU A 96 17.34 4.39 1.80
CA LEU A 96 18.75 4.05 1.58
C LEU A 96 18.95 3.34 0.24
N HIS A 97 18.01 2.48 -0.17
CA HIS A 97 18.05 1.81 -1.48
C HIS A 97 18.00 2.84 -2.62
N ILE A 98 17.11 3.83 -2.53
CA ILE A 98 17.02 4.95 -3.48
C ILE A 98 18.34 5.76 -3.52
N GLN A 99 18.91 6.07 -2.35
CA GLN A 99 20.18 6.82 -2.28
C GLN A 99 21.35 6.02 -2.89
N ILE A 100 21.40 4.72 -2.65
CA ILE A 100 22.41 3.83 -3.26
C ILE A 100 22.27 3.84 -4.78
N ASP A 101 21.05 3.87 -5.32
CA ASP A 101 20.81 3.90 -6.77
C ASP A 101 21.39 5.16 -7.42
N GLN A 102 21.19 6.31 -6.76
CA GLN A 102 21.77 7.58 -7.19
C GLN A 102 23.30 7.55 -7.16
N ILE A 103 23.90 6.94 -6.12
CA ILE A 103 25.36 6.78 -6.01
C ILE A 103 25.89 5.88 -7.15
N ILE A 104 25.20 4.77 -7.46
CA ILE A 104 25.55 3.89 -8.58
C ILE A 104 25.50 4.68 -9.89
N THR A 105 24.41 5.41 -10.13
CA THR A 105 24.20 6.17 -11.37
C THR A 105 25.29 7.21 -11.59
N ILE A 106 25.60 8.03 -10.58
CA ILE A 106 26.65 9.05 -10.66
C ILE A 106 28.02 8.38 -10.88
N SER A 107 28.32 7.33 -10.13
CA SER A 107 29.60 6.61 -10.23
C SER A 107 29.77 5.94 -11.59
N LEU A 108 28.68 5.44 -12.17
CA LEU A 108 28.67 4.81 -13.49
C LEU A 108 29.00 5.83 -14.58
N ILE A 109 28.38 7.01 -14.53
CA ILE A 109 28.66 8.10 -15.46
C ILE A 109 30.15 8.48 -15.40
N VAL A 110 30.69 8.68 -14.19
CA VAL A 110 32.12 9.02 -14.00
C VAL A 110 33.02 7.90 -14.53
N HIS A 111 32.72 6.64 -14.21
CA HIS A 111 33.52 5.49 -14.62
C HIS A 111 33.60 5.38 -16.14
N ILE A 112 32.48 5.60 -16.81
CA ILE A 112 32.37 5.49 -18.27
C ILE A 112 33.07 6.66 -18.96
N VAL A 113 32.83 7.90 -18.53
CA VAL A 113 33.47 9.08 -19.14
C VAL A 113 34.99 8.98 -19.03
N THR A 114 35.50 8.60 -17.85
CA THR A 114 36.95 8.42 -17.63
C THR A 114 37.51 7.22 -18.40
N GLY A 115 36.73 6.14 -18.52
CA GLY A 115 37.07 4.97 -19.33
C GLY A 115 37.16 5.27 -20.82
N LEU A 116 36.18 5.98 -21.37
CA LEU A 116 36.15 6.42 -22.77
C LEU A 116 37.29 7.38 -23.08
N LYS A 117 37.57 8.38 -22.21
CA LYS A 117 38.74 9.26 -22.36
C LYS A 117 40.04 8.45 -22.37
N SER A 118 40.17 7.49 -21.46
CA SER A 118 41.33 6.59 -21.39
C SER A 118 41.46 5.65 -22.59
N ALA A 119 40.34 5.23 -23.19
CA ALA A 119 40.32 4.42 -24.40
C ALA A 119 40.68 5.25 -25.64
N ALA A 120 40.10 6.44 -25.78
CA ALA A 120 40.42 7.38 -26.86
C ALA A 120 41.90 7.77 -26.85
N ALA A 121 42.48 8.04 -25.67
CA ALA A 121 43.91 8.32 -25.53
C ALA A 121 44.81 7.12 -25.88
N ARG A 122 44.29 5.89 -25.83
CA ARG A 122 45.00 4.66 -26.25
C ARG A 122 44.84 4.34 -27.74
N ASN A 123 43.82 4.89 -28.39
CA ASN A 123 43.47 4.63 -29.79
C ASN A 123 44.35 5.37 -30.82
N SER A 124 45.53 5.87 -30.44
CA SER A 124 46.65 5.99 -31.40
C SER A 124 47.27 4.61 -31.75
N ILE A 125 46.77 3.53 -31.14
CA ILE A 125 47.16 2.14 -31.39
C ILE A 125 45.88 1.35 -31.72
N ALA A 126 45.90 0.60 -32.84
CA ALA A 126 44.78 -0.22 -33.30
C ALA A 126 44.30 -1.18 -32.20
N VAL A 127 43.12 -0.93 -31.64
CA VAL A 127 42.54 -1.77 -30.58
C VAL A 127 42.09 -3.11 -31.17
N PRO A 128 42.59 -4.26 -30.66
CA PRO A 128 42.09 -5.58 -31.04
C PRO A 128 40.61 -5.71 -30.70
N ASP A 129 39.88 -6.57 -31.40
CA ASP A 129 38.40 -6.62 -31.39
C ASP A 129 37.73 -6.74 -30.01
N GLY A 130 38.46 -7.18 -28.96
CA GLY A 130 37.97 -7.19 -27.57
C GLY A 130 37.62 -5.82 -26.98
N GLY A 131 38.26 -4.73 -27.44
CA GLY A 131 37.95 -3.38 -26.94
C GLY A 131 36.62 -2.81 -27.45
N LYS A 132 36.17 -3.25 -28.64
CA LYS A 132 34.86 -2.86 -29.19
C LYS A 132 33.73 -3.48 -28.37
N VAL A 133 33.87 -4.74 -27.98
CA VAL A 133 32.88 -5.46 -27.14
C VAL A 133 32.70 -4.76 -25.79
N LEU A 134 33.80 -4.38 -25.13
CA LEU A 134 33.74 -3.70 -23.83
C LEU A 134 33.08 -2.32 -23.92
N THR A 135 33.32 -1.61 -25.04
CA THR A 135 32.72 -0.29 -25.29
C THR A 135 31.22 -0.40 -25.53
N ILE A 136 30.80 -1.39 -26.33
CA ILE A 136 29.37 -1.67 -26.60
C ILE A 136 28.65 -2.06 -25.30
N LEU A 137 29.23 -2.96 -24.50
CA LEU A 137 28.66 -3.33 -23.19
C LEU A 137 28.52 -2.13 -22.25
N SER A 138 29.49 -1.21 -22.25
CA SER A 138 29.41 0.01 -21.44
C SER A 138 28.28 0.93 -21.90
N ILE A 139 28.08 1.09 -23.21
CA ILE A 139 26.98 1.89 -23.77
C ILE A 139 25.62 1.27 -23.44
N LEU A 140 25.48 -0.05 -23.56
CA LEU A 140 24.25 -0.75 -23.18
C LEU A 140 23.94 -0.58 -21.69
N LEU A 141 24.95 -0.63 -20.82
CA LEU A 141 24.79 -0.40 -19.39
C LEU A 141 24.27 1.02 -19.08
N ILE A 142 24.76 2.04 -19.80
CA ILE A 142 24.26 3.43 -19.70
C ILE A 142 22.79 3.50 -20.10
N LEU A 143 22.44 2.91 -21.24
CA LEU A 143 21.07 2.97 -21.74
C LEU A 143 20.11 2.27 -20.79
N THR A 144 20.51 1.15 -20.18
CA THR A 144 19.71 0.46 -19.16
C THR A 144 19.53 1.33 -17.91
N VAL A 145 20.59 1.95 -17.39
CA VAL A 145 20.48 2.81 -16.20
C VAL A 145 19.66 4.06 -16.48
N ILE A 146 19.88 4.75 -17.61
CA ILE A 146 19.06 5.89 -18.03
C ILE A 146 17.61 5.47 -18.21
N PHE A 147 17.34 4.31 -18.81
CA PHE A 147 15.97 3.84 -19.00
C PHE A 147 15.29 3.53 -17.67
N ILE A 148 15.96 2.86 -16.73
CA ILE A 148 15.43 2.58 -15.38
C ILE A 148 15.19 3.90 -14.63
N ASP A 149 16.17 4.78 -14.56
CA ASP A 149 16.10 6.03 -13.79
C ASP A 149 15.11 7.04 -14.39
N THR A 150 15.05 7.17 -15.72
CA THR A 150 14.09 8.08 -16.37
C THR A 150 12.68 7.53 -16.45
N SER A 151 12.49 6.20 -16.54
CA SER A 151 11.14 5.60 -16.50
C SER A 151 10.52 5.65 -15.11
N LEU A 152 11.35 5.61 -14.06
CA LEU A 152 10.92 5.76 -12.67
C LEU A 152 10.83 7.24 -12.25
N GLY A 153 11.79 8.09 -12.64
CA GLY A 153 11.87 9.50 -12.27
C GLY A 153 10.98 10.46 -13.07
N ARG A 154 10.56 10.14 -14.31
CA ARG A 154 9.56 10.94 -15.05
C ARG A 154 8.12 10.63 -14.72
N LYS A 155 7.85 9.61 -13.91
CA LYS A 155 6.65 9.61 -13.08
C LYS A 155 6.90 10.41 -11.80
N GLY A 156 7.47 11.61 -11.96
CA GLY A 156 6.97 12.73 -11.17
C GLY A 156 5.46 12.70 -11.35
N VAL A 157 4.77 12.31 -10.29
CA VAL A 157 3.34 12.56 -10.19
C VAL A 157 3.23 14.06 -10.40
N GLU A 158 2.84 14.46 -11.61
CA GLU A 158 2.12 15.72 -11.79
C GLU A 158 0.88 15.55 -10.91
N ILE A 159 1.01 15.96 -9.65
CA ILE A 159 -0.12 16.42 -8.89
C ILE A 159 -0.54 17.64 -9.70
N ASP A 160 -1.64 17.51 -10.45
CA ASP A 160 -2.36 18.64 -11.02
C ASP A 160 -2.75 19.55 -9.85
N ASP A 161 -1.81 20.38 -9.40
CA ASP A 161 -2.00 21.43 -8.43
C ASP A 161 -2.67 22.60 -9.16
N GLU A 162 -3.98 22.45 -9.39
CA GLU A 162 -4.93 23.55 -9.22
C GLU A 162 -6.35 23.03 -8.97
N ILE A 163 -6.51 22.07 -8.06
CA ILE A 163 -7.77 22.00 -7.32
C ILE A 163 -7.67 23.12 -6.29
N VAL A 164 -8.31 24.25 -6.57
CA VAL A 164 -8.55 25.31 -5.60
C VAL A 164 -9.35 24.70 -4.46
N TYR A 165 -8.68 24.36 -3.37
CA TYR A 165 -9.33 23.89 -2.15
C TYR A 165 -9.87 25.09 -1.41
N PRO A 166 -11.20 25.22 -1.23
CA PRO A 166 -11.72 26.22 -0.31
C PRO A 166 -11.13 25.97 1.08
N ASP A 167 -10.56 27.03 1.65
CA ASP A 167 -9.90 27.05 2.94
C ASP A 167 -10.69 26.32 4.04
N ARG A 168 -9.96 25.48 4.80
CA ARG A 168 -10.21 25.05 6.18
C ARG A 168 -11.67 24.69 6.53
N TYR A 169 -12.03 23.45 6.23
CA TYR A 169 -13.14 22.77 6.91
C TYR A 169 -12.69 22.33 8.31
N THR A 170 -13.13 23.04 9.34
CA THR A 170 -13.12 22.59 10.75
C THR A 170 -14.54 22.28 11.22
N ASP A 171 -15.45 22.01 10.29
CA ASP A 171 -16.82 21.66 10.66
C ASP A 171 -16.94 20.13 10.72
N GLN A 172 -16.78 19.58 11.93
CA GLN A 172 -17.11 18.19 12.23
C GLN A 172 -18.56 17.84 11.82
N ASN A 173 -19.43 18.84 11.60
CA ASN A 173 -20.81 18.61 11.18
C ASN A 173 -20.97 18.30 9.68
N ASN A 174 -19.88 18.22 8.90
CA ASN A 174 -19.98 17.94 7.46
C ASN A 174 -19.14 16.73 7.04
N THR A 175 -19.47 15.56 7.59
CA THR A 175 -18.99 14.23 7.19
C THR A 175 -19.88 13.56 6.14
N ILE A 176 -21.07 14.13 5.86
CA ILE A 176 -21.98 13.70 4.81
C ILE A 176 -21.26 13.74 3.44
N PRO A 177 -21.24 12.64 2.68
CA PRO A 177 -20.69 12.61 1.33
C PRO A 177 -21.44 13.59 0.41
N LYS A 178 -20.71 14.40 -0.35
CA LYS A 178 -21.27 15.43 -1.26
C LYS A 178 -20.65 15.40 -2.65
N ARG A 179 -19.53 14.71 -2.83
CA ARG A 179 -18.83 14.66 -4.11
C ARG A 179 -19.42 13.54 -4.96
N THR A 180 -19.75 13.86 -6.22
CA THR A 180 -20.17 12.87 -7.22
C THR A 180 -19.27 11.64 -7.15
N GLY A 181 -19.86 10.52 -6.75
CA GLY A 181 -19.17 9.26 -6.59
C GLY A 181 -18.93 8.62 -7.95
N LYS A 182 -17.84 7.86 -8.06
CA LYS A 182 -17.52 7.09 -9.27
C LYS A 182 -17.18 5.68 -8.87
N PHE A 183 -17.71 4.71 -9.60
CA PHE A 183 -17.35 3.31 -9.39
C PHE A 183 -17.26 2.56 -10.71
N ARG A 184 -16.69 1.36 -10.63
CA ARG A 184 -16.47 0.47 -11.77
C ARG A 184 -17.18 -0.85 -11.56
N ILE A 185 -17.62 -1.46 -12.64
CA ILE A 185 -18.13 -2.82 -12.65
C ILE A 185 -17.44 -3.60 -13.78
N GLY A 186 -16.97 -4.81 -13.49
CA GLY A 186 -16.42 -5.72 -14.50
C GLY A 186 -15.43 -6.72 -13.94
N TYR A 187 -14.82 -7.51 -14.82
CA TYR A 187 -13.82 -8.50 -14.41
C TYR A 187 -12.53 -7.84 -13.94
N ARG A 188 -12.05 -8.22 -12.75
CA ARG A 188 -10.86 -7.69 -12.08
C ARG A 188 -9.62 -7.58 -12.99
N PHE A 189 -9.46 -8.51 -13.93
CA PHE A 189 -8.28 -8.61 -14.81
C PHE A 189 -8.54 -8.37 -16.30
N SER A 190 -9.79 -8.13 -16.73
CA SER A 190 -10.07 -8.03 -18.17
C SER A 190 -9.74 -6.66 -18.77
N GLY A 191 -9.52 -5.64 -17.94
CA GLY A 191 -9.45 -4.23 -18.36
C GLY A 191 -10.78 -3.66 -18.87
N ASN A 192 -11.77 -4.52 -19.13
CA ASN A 192 -13.10 -4.14 -19.59
C ASN A 192 -13.99 -3.86 -18.38
N THR A 193 -13.83 -2.65 -17.83
CA THR A 193 -14.67 -2.14 -16.74
C THR A 193 -15.58 -1.04 -17.26
N ARG A 194 -16.87 -1.12 -16.94
CA ARG A 194 -17.82 -0.03 -17.17
C ARG A 194 -17.69 0.95 -16.02
N LYS A 195 -17.56 2.23 -16.33
CA LYS A 195 -17.49 3.32 -15.35
C LYS A 195 -18.87 3.92 -15.17
N LEU A 196 -19.28 4.09 -13.93
CA LEU A 196 -20.57 4.65 -13.54
C LEU A 196 -20.34 5.78 -12.53
N GLU A 197 -21.29 6.72 -12.51
CA GLU A 197 -21.28 7.86 -11.62
C GLU A 197 -22.62 7.96 -10.89
N PHE A 198 -22.61 8.50 -9.69
CA PHE A 198 -23.82 8.72 -8.90
C PHE A 198 -23.72 10.00 -8.08
N ASP A 199 -24.88 10.48 -7.66
CA ASP A 199 -25.04 11.68 -6.85
C ASP A 199 -25.31 11.28 -5.41
N PRO A 200 -24.37 11.46 -4.46
CA PRO A 200 -24.53 11.03 -3.08
C PRO A 200 -25.80 11.54 -2.41
N GLU A 201 -26.26 12.73 -2.76
CA GLU A 201 -27.46 13.35 -2.15
C GLU A 201 -28.77 12.65 -2.55
N LYS A 202 -28.71 11.71 -3.50
CA LYS A 202 -29.85 10.93 -3.99
C LYS A 202 -29.80 9.47 -3.60
N VAL A 203 -28.78 9.06 -2.84
CA VAL A 203 -28.66 7.68 -2.37
C VAL A 203 -29.38 7.57 -1.04
N ASP A 204 -30.47 6.81 -1.02
CA ASP A 204 -31.16 6.43 0.21
C ASP A 204 -30.50 5.18 0.79
N THR A 205 -30.40 5.10 2.12
CA THR A 205 -29.85 3.91 2.77
C THR A 205 -30.88 2.80 2.91
N LEU A 206 -30.47 1.57 2.60
CA LEU A 206 -31.24 0.36 2.90
C LEU A 206 -31.05 -0.14 4.34
N ARG A 207 -30.10 0.45 5.09
CA ARG A 207 -29.81 0.11 6.48
C ARG A 207 -30.11 1.30 7.41
N PRO A 208 -31.38 1.75 7.51
CA PRO A 208 -31.77 2.84 8.41
C PRO A 208 -31.62 2.45 9.90
N ASP A 209 -31.43 1.17 10.20
CA ASP A 209 -31.04 0.64 11.50
C ASP A 209 -29.57 0.91 11.85
N ILE A 210 -28.70 1.12 10.86
CA ILE A 210 -27.28 1.45 11.05
C ILE A 210 -27.03 2.94 10.78
N PHE A 211 -27.46 3.47 9.64
CA PHE A 211 -27.09 4.81 9.18
C PHE A 211 -28.15 5.86 9.51
N ARG A 212 -27.70 7.08 9.83
CA ARG A 212 -28.56 8.27 9.89
C ARG A 212 -28.84 8.82 8.50
N GLU A 213 -29.87 9.64 8.41
CA GLU A 213 -30.24 10.34 7.17
C GLU A 213 -29.03 11.08 6.55
N GLY A 214 -28.85 10.91 5.24
CA GLY A 214 -27.71 11.45 4.48
C GLY A 214 -26.46 10.59 4.47
N TYR A 215 -26.39 9.52 5.28
CA TYR A 215 -25.33 8.52 5.21
C TYR A 215 -25.88 7.23 4.60
N PHE A 216 -24.99 6.53 3.90
CA PHE A 216 -25.33 5.32 3.17
C PHE A 216 -24.08 4.46 2.98
N SER A 217 -24.31 3.20 2.68
CA SER A 217 -23.28 2.18 2.49
C SER A 217 -22.82 2.08 1.03
N VAL A 218 -21.77 1.31 0.81
CA VAL A 218 -21.31 0.92 -0.52
C VAL A 218 -22.37 0.12 -1.28
N PHE A 219 -23.16 -0.71 -0.58
CA PHE A 219 -24.23 -1.46 -1.20
C PHE A 219 -25.38 -0.55 -1.68
N ASP A 220 -25.71 0.48 -0.91
CA ASP A 220 -26.75 1.45 -1.27
C ASP A 220 -26.43 2.17 -2.60
N VAL A 221 -25.14 2.43 -2.86
CA VAL A 221 -24.67 2.98 -4.14
C VAL A 221 -25.01 2.06 -5.31
N LEU A 222 -24.79 0.75 -5.15
CA LEU A 222 -25.05 -0.24 -6.20
C LEU A 222 -26.55 -0.28 -6.50
N VAL A 223 -27.39 -0.33 -5.47
CA VAL A 223 -28.85 -0.36 -5.60
C VAL A 223 -29.37 0.92 -6.25
N HIS A 224 -28.94 2.09 -5.78
CA HIS A 224 -29.33 3.38 -6.38
C HIS A 224 -29.07 3.44 -7.90
N VAL A 225 -27.93 2.91 -8.34
CA VAL A 225 -27.56 2.91 -9.75
C VAL A 225 -28.38 1.89 -10.55
N ALA A 226 -28.70 0.74 -9.96
CA ALA A 226 -29.62 -0.23 -10.56
C ALA A 226 -31.05 0.32 -10.68
N GLU A 227 -31.58 1.00 -9.67
CA GLU A 227 -32.91 1.63 -9.70
C GLU A 227 -33.04 2.72 -10.77
N ARG A 228 -31.93 3.39 -11.10
CA ARG A 228 -31.86 4.34 -12.23
C ARG A 228 -31.93 3.65 -13.60
N GLY A 229 -31.86 2.32 -13.64
CA GLY A 229 -31.87 1.49 -14.85
C GLY A 229 -30.50 1.36 -15.52
N ASP A 230 -29.41 1.72 -14.83
CA ASP A 230 -28.07 1.59 -15.40
C ASP A 230 -27.49 0.17 -15.30
N LEU A 231 -27.99 -0.63 -14.34
CA LEU A 231 -27.54 -1.99 -14.04
C LEU A 231 -28.76 -2.90 -13.84
N ASP A 232 -28.62 -4.17 -14.19
CA ASP A 232 -29.55 -5.22 -13.80
C ASP A 232 -29.07 -5.87 -12.48
N LEU A 233 -29.84 -5.74 -11.40
CA LEU A 233 -29.48 -6.20 -10.06
C LEU A 233 -30.65 -6.97 -9.43
N GLU A 234 -30.38 -8.23 -9.06
CA GLU A 234 -31.23 -9.04 -8.18
C GLU A 234 -30.50 -9.20 -6.85
N TYR A 235 -31.18 -8.91 -5.75
CA TYR A 235 -30.61 -8.97 -4.41
C TYR A 235 -31.69 -9.22 -3.35
N HIS A 236 -31.27 -9.72 -2.18
CA HIS A 236 -32.13 -9.86 -1.01
C HIS A 236 -31.35 -9.55 0.27
N PHE A 237 -32.08 -9.32 1.37
CA PHE A 237 -31.49 -9.26 2.70
C PHE A 237 -31.50 -10.66 3.31
N ASP A 238 -30.36 -11.14 3.77
CA ASP A 238 -30.25 -12.42 4.47
C ASP A 238 -30.06 -12.16 5.97
N GLU A 239 -31.12 -12.40 6.75
CA GLU A 239 -31.13 -12.22 8.20
C GLU A 239 -30.10 -13.12 8.91
N THR A 240 -29.76 -14.28 8.33
CA THR A 240 -28.84 -15.25 8.96
C THR A 240 -27.38 -14.79 8.95
N ILE A 241 -27.05 -13.84 8.06
CA ILE A 241 -25.71 -13.23 7.96
C ILE A 241 -25.75 -11.70 8.13
N ASN A 242 -26.93 -11.15 8.40
CA ASN A 242 -27.22 -9.73 8.63
C ASN A 242 -26.62 -8.81 7.55
N THR A 243 -26.81 -9.15 6.28
CA THR A 243 -26.33 -8.36 5.14
C THR A 243 -27.23 -8.52 3.92
N TYR A 244 -27.22 -7.51 3.05
CA TYR A 244 -27.69 -7.71 1.69
C TYR A 244 -26.73 -8.57 0.86
N VAL A 245 -27.29 -9.50 0.09
CA VAL A 245 -26.58 -10.42 -0.79
C VAL A 245 -26.94 -10.11 -2.25
N ILE A 246 -25.92 -10.02 -3.11
CA ILE A 246 -26.11 -9.94 -4.56
C ILE A 246 -26.44 -11.33 -5.07
N ASP A 247 -27.68 -11.55 -5.48
CA ASP A 247 -28.07 -12.79 -6.15
C ASP A 247 -27.53 -12.77 -7.58
N ARG A 248 -27.78 -11.68 -8.31
CA ARG A 248 -27.35 -11.53 -9.69
C ARG A 248 -27.04 -10.08 -10.00
N LEU A 249 -25.96 -9.85 -10.72
CA LEU A 249 -25.61 -8.54 -11.26
C LEU A 249 -25.20 -8.70 -12.73
N GLU A 250 -25.88 -7.99 -13.62
CA GLU A 250 -25.66 -8.04 -15.07
C GLU A 250 -25.73 -9.48 -15.64
N GLY A 251 -26.66 -10.29 -15.13
CA GLY A 251 -26.86 -11.67 -15.59
C GLY A 251 -25.95 -12.72 -14.95
N THR A 252 -24.97 -12.34 -14.14
CA THR A 252 -23.99 -13.27 -13.53
C THR A 252 -24.07 -13.29 -12.00
N MET A 253 -23.59 -14.38 -11.40
CA MET A 253 -23.58 -14.63 -9.95
C MET A 253 -22.20 -14.31 -9.36
N ASP A 254 -22.04 -14.48 -8.05
CA ASP A 254 -20.75 -14.49 -7.34
C ASP A 254 -19.97 -13.16 -7.43
N TRP A 255 -20.68 -12.06 -7.21
CA TRP A 255 -20.09 -10.73 -7.21
C TRP A 255 -19.58 -10.34 -5.83
N TRP A 256 -18.42 -9.68 -5.84
CA TRP A 256 -17.86 -9.03 -4.67
C TRP A 256 -17.40 -7.61 -5.01
N TYR A 257 -16.79 -6.93 -4.05
CA TYR A 257 -16.35 -5.55 -4.19
C TYR A 257 -14.94 -5.31 -3.65
N GLU A 258 -14.35 -4.26 -4.18
CA GLU A 258 -13.11 -3.64 -3.76
C GLU A 258 -13.43 -2.18 -3.51
N ILE A 259 -13.07 -1.67 -2.34
CA ILE A 259 -13.18 -0.25 -2.04
C ILE A 259 -11.92 0.23 -1.34
N TYR A 260 -11.57 1.48 -1.61
CA TYR A 260 -10.53 2.19 -0.89
C TYR A 260 -10.79 3.69 -0.96
N TYR A 261 -10.37 4.41 0.08
CA TYR A 261 -10.54 5.86 0.17
C TYR A 261 -9.53 6.64 -0.65
N ASP A 262 -9.64 7.96 -0.58
CA ASP A 262 -8.65 8.88 -1.14
C ASP A 262 -7.23 8.51 -0.66
N ALA A 263 -6.30 8.41 -1.61
CA ALA A 263 -4.93 7.92 -1.45
C ALA A 263 -4.75 6.47 -0.92
N GLY A 264 -5.83 5.69 -0.80
CA GLY A 264 -5.76 4.26 -0.50
C GLY A 264 -5.37 3.40 -1.72
N TRP A 265 -5.34 2.09 -1.51
CA TRP A 265 -5.13 1.09 -2.57
C TRP A 265 -6.24 0.03 -2.53
N PRO A 266 -6.53 -0.65 -3.66
CA PRO A 266 -7.54 -1.70 -3.71
C PRO A 266 -7.32 -2.78 -2.65
N GLU A 267 -8.38 -3.11 -1.92
CA GLU A 267 -8.36 -4.09 -0.83
C GLU A 267 -9.30 -5.24 -1.10
N SER A 268 -8.75 -6.45 -1.01
CA SER A 268 -9.51 -7.69 -1.04
C SER A 268 -10.18 -7.90 0.32
N ASN A 269 -11.22 -7.13 0.65
CA ASN A 269 -11.85 -7.19 1.96
C ASN A 269 -12.87 -8.33 2.12
N TYR A 270 -13.13 -8.74 3.36
CA TYR A 270 -14.22 -9.64 3.77
C TYR A 270 -15.31 -8.88 4.54
N TYR A 271 -15.53 -7.60 4.24
CA TYR A 271 -16.44 -6.77 5.02
C TYR A 271 -17.82 -6.67 4.35
N ARG A 272 -18.90 -6.63 5.14
CA ARG A 272 -20.27 -6.51 4.61
C ARG A 272 -20.42 -5.20 3.83
N MET A 273 -20.87 -5.30 2.57
CA MET A 273 -20.99 -4.16 1.66
C MET A 273 -21.95 -3.09 2.19
N ASP A 274 -23.03 -3.54 2.84
CA ASP A 274 -24.07 -2.70 3.42
C ASP A 274 -23.70 -2.17 4.81
N HIS A 275 -22.56 -2.59 5.38
CA HIS A 275 -21.98 -1.99 6.58
C HIS A 275 -20.87 -0.99 6.24
N TYR A 276 -20.31 -1.03 5.03
CA TYR A 276 -19.19 -0.18 4.63
C TYR A 276 -19.69 1.24 4.28
N PRO A 277 -19.44 2.28 5.10
CA PRO A 277 -19.91 3.62 4.80
C PRO A 277 -19.25 4.17 3.53
N TRP A 278 -20.04 4.76 2.65
CA TRP A 278 -19.49 5.52 1.54
C TRP A 278 -18.82 6.81 2.03
N LYS A 279 -17.68 7.18 1.43
CA LYS A 279 -16.97 8.43 1.72
C LYS A 279 -16.58 9.14 0.43
N ASP A 280 -16.55 10.46 0.51
CA ASP A 280 -16.06 11.30 -0.57
C ASP A 280 -14.63 10.90 -0.98
N GLY A 281 -14.40 10.79 -2.29
CA GLY A 281 -13.11 10.38 -2.84
C GLY A 281 -12.84 8.87 -2.81
N ALA A 282 -13.78 8.06 -2.31
CA ALA A 282 -13.65 6.61 -2.40
C ALA A 282 -13.70 6.12 -3.84
N TYR A 283 -12.98 5.03 -4.08
CA TYR A 283 -12.97 4.27 -5.33
C TYR A 283 -13.58 2.91 -5.07
N LEU A 284 -14.66 2.61 -5.79
CA LEU A 284 -15.37 1.34 -5.67
C LEU A 284 -15.30 0.57 -6.99
N THR A 285 -15.05 -0.73 -6.90
CA THR A 285 -15.09 -1.67 -8.02
C THR A 285 -15.85 -2.92 -7.62
N PHE A 286 -16.87 -3.29 -8.38
CA PHE A 286 -17.50 -4.61 -8.29
C PHE A 286 -16.87 -5.55 -9.31
N PHE A 287 -16.60 -6.79 -8.88
CA PHE A 287 -15.99 -7.82 -9.70
C PHE A 287 -16.54 -9.21 -9.39
N GLU A 288 -16.62 -10.06 -10.41
CA GLU A 288 -16.91 -11.48 -10.24
C GLU A 288 -15.75 -12.18 -9.53
N THR A 289 -16.07 -13.07 -8.59
CA THR A 289 -15.11 -13.86 -7.85
C THR A 289 -15.47 -15.35 -7.85
N SER A 290 -14.72 -16.19 -7.15
CA SER A 290 -15.05 -17.61 -7.06
C SER A 290 -16.27 -17.81 -6.14
N PRO A 291 -17.19 -18.74 -6.47
CA PRO A 291 -18.28 -19.11 -5.57
C PRO A 291 -17.78 -19.55 -4.19
N GLU A 292 -16.61 -20.19 -4.17
CA GLU A 292 -15.96 -20.61 -2.93
C GLU A 292 -15.61 -19.43 -2.02
N ARG A 293 -15.11 -18.31 -2.58
CA ARG A 293 -14.79 -17.12 -1.80
C ARG A 293 -16.06 -16.50 -1.21
N ILE A 294 -17.14 -16.43 -2.00
CA ILE A 294 -18.43 -15.91 -1.52
C ILE A 294 -18.94 -16.78 -0.37
N ARG A 295 -18.93 -18.11 -0.57
CA ARG A 295 -19.34 -19.08 0.45
C ARG A 295 -18.52 -18.92 1.75
N GLU A 296 -17.20 -18.87 1.65
CA GLU A 296 -16.32 -18.66 2.82
C GLU A 296 -16.60 -17.34 3.54
N THR A 297 -16.87 -16.27 2.78
CA THR A 297 -17.22 -14.95 3.34
C THR A 297 -18.54 -15.01 4.11
N HIS A 298 -19.56 -15.66 3.53
CA HIS A 298 -20.87 -15.80 4.15
C HIS A 298 -20.84 -16.74 5.38
N GLU A 299 -20.04 -17.80 5.37
CA GLU A 299 -19.86 -18.66 6.56
C GLU A 299 -19.27 -17.85 7.72
N PHE A 300 -18.28 -17.00 7.47
CA PHE A 300 -17.78 -16.09 8.51
C PHE A 300 -18.91 -15.18 9.03
N PHE A 301 -19.67 -14.53 8.14
CA PHE A 301 -20.76 -13.67 8.58
C PHE A 301 -21.81 -14.40 9.42
N LYS A 302 -22.08 -15.65 9.08
CA LYS A 302 -23.00 -16.51 9.81
C LYS A 302 -22.50 -16.82 11.22
N GLU A 303 -21.23 -17.18 11.37
CA GLU A 303 -20.60 -17.43 12.67
C GLU A 303 -20.67 -16.19 13.59
N GLU A 304 -20.54 -14.98 13.04
CA GLU A 304 -20.70 -13.74 13.82
C GLU A 304 -22.13 -13.56 14.34
N ILE A 305 -23.13 -13.83 13.50
CA ILE A 305 -24.54 -13.68 13.90
C ILE A 305 -24.94 -14.78 14.89
N GLU A 306 -24.52 -16.03 14.67
CA GLU A 306 -24.75 -17.13 15.63
C GLU A 306 -24.13 -16.79 16.99
N ARG A 307 -22.93 -16.22 17.03
CA ARG A 307 -22.30 -15.78 18.28
C ARG A 307 -23.06 -14.63 18.94
N LEU A 308 -23.49 -13.63 18.17
CA LEU A 308 -24.29 -12.53 18.68
C LEU A 308 -25.60 -13.04 19.31
N GLU A 309 -26.31 -13.95 18.63
CA GLU A 309 -27.53 -14.58 19.13
C GLU A 309 -27.28 -15.40 20.41
N ASN A 310 -26.21 -16.20 20.43
CA ASN A 310 -25.81 -16.98 21.61
C ASN A 310 -25.47 -16.10 22.82
N ASN A 311 -25.05 -14.86 22.59
CA ASN A 311 -24.78 -13.86 23.61
C ASN A 311 -25.98 -12.93 23.87
N ASN A 312 -27.20 -13.33 23.48
CA ASN A 312 -28.43 -12.54 23.67
C ASN A 312 -28.39 -11.14 23.04
N GLY A 313 -27.66 -10.98 21.93
CA GLY A 313 -27.46 -9.71 21.25
C GLY A 313 -26.30 -8.87 21.80
N GLU A 314 -25.55 -9.36 22.78
CA GLU A 314 -24.36 -8.68 23.30
C GLU A 314 -23.13 -8.99 22.44
N VAL A 315 -22.34 -7.97 22.13
CA VAL A 315 -21.10 -8.12 21.37
C VAL A 315 -19.99 -8.52 22.33
N ILE A 316 -19.63 -9.81 22.30
CA ILE A 316 -18.49 -10.34 23.05
C ILE A 316 -17.46 -10.82 22.05
N ILE A 317 -16.29 -10.18 22.05
CA ILE A 317 -15.17 -10.58 21.20
C ILE A 317 -14.31 -11.59 21.97
N PRO A 318 -14.22 -12.85 21.51
CA PRO A 318 -13.49 -13.90 22.23
C PRO A 318 -12.03 -13.53 22.49
N ASN A 319 -11.34 -12.92 21.53
CA ASN A 319 -9.93 -12.57 21.65
C ASN A 319 -9.66 -11.14 21.16
N VAL A 320 -9.10 -10.30 22.02
CA VAL A 320 -8.59 -8.98 21.61
C VAL A 320 -7.08 -8.94 21.82
N TYR A 321 -6.34 -8.71 20.74
CA TYR A 321 -4.89 -8.59 20.75
C TYR A 321 -4.48 -7.13 20.56
N ILE A 322 -3.50 -6.66 21.33
CA ILE A 322 -2.89 -5.35 21.14
C ILE A 322 -1.38 -5.53 21.08
N ASN A 323 -0.77 -5.23 19.94
CA ASN A 323 0.68 -5.26 19.76
C ASN A 323 1.21 -3.82 19.76
N GLY A 324 1.82 -3.41 20.87
CA GLY A 324 2.50 -2.14 21.01
C GLY A 324 3.89 -2.13 20.38
N ILE A 325 4.70 -1.14 20.77
CA ILE A 325 6.08 -0.99 20.28
C ILE A 325 6.98 -2.06 20.93
N THR A 326 6.82 -2.27 22.24
CA THR A 326 7.66 -3.17 23.04
C THR A 326 6.91 -4.36 23.61
N ASP A 327 5.61 -4.22 23.83
CA ASP A 327 4.79 -5.15 24.59
C ASP A 327 3.58 -5.59 23.78
N ASN A 328 3.08 -6.78 24.08
CA ASN A 328 1.86 -7.31 23.50
C ASN A 328 0.89 -7.67 24.63
N TRP A 329 -0.38 -7.37 24.44
CA TRP A 329 -1.46 -7.64 25.37
C TRP A 329 -2.53 -8.49 24.71
N GLN A 330 -3.16 -9.34 25.50
CA GLN A 330 -4.28 -10.17 25.08
C GLN A 330 -5.38 -10.07 26.14
N PHE A 331 -6.60 -9.83 25.68
CA PHE A 331 -7.80 -9.81 26.49
C PHE A 331 -8.77 -10.86 25.95
N GLU A 332 -9.50 -11.52 26.84
CA GLU A 332 -10.42 -12.61 26.47
C GLU A 332 -11.86 -12.23 26.83
N ASN A 333 -12.80 -12.61 25.97
CA ASN A 333 -14.23 -12.37 26.14
C ASN A 333 -14.55 -10.90 26.45
N VAL A 334 -13.99 -9.99 25.64
CA VAL A 334 -14.18 -8.56 25.81
C VAL A 334 -15.62 -8.21 25.48
N HIS A 335 -16.36 -7.76 26.48
CA HIS A 335 -17.70 -7.22 26.29
C HIS A 335 -17.61 -5.82 25.71
N VAL A 336 -18.11 -5.62 24.49
CA VAL A 336 -18.04 -4.38 23.75
C VAL A 336 -19.39 -3.67 23.80
N THR A 337 -19.39 -2.41 24.22
CA THR A 337 -20.59 -1.57 24.31
C THR A 337 -20.50 -0.43 23.31
N ALA A 338 -21.65 0.10 22.86
CA ALA A 338 -21.67 1.23 21.94
C ALA A 338 -21.35 2.54 22.67
N HIS A 339 -20.33 3.26 22.23
CA HIS A 339 -20.01 4.60 22.75
C HIS A 339 -20.60 5.73 21.90
N ASN A 340 -21.19 5.40 20.75
CA ASN A 340 -21.84 6.35 19.83
C ASN A 340 -20.90 7.50 19.42
N LEU A 341 -19.60 7.20 19.26
CA LEU A 341 -18.57 8.17 18.92
C LEU A 341 -18.87 8.91 17.60
N ARG A 342 -19.53 8.21 16.68
CA ARG A 342 -19.98 8.71 15.37
C ARG A 342 -21.49 8.84 15.30
N SER A 343 -22.08 9.47 16.32
CA SER A 343 -23.50 9.80 16.36
C SER A 343 -23.94 10.75 15.24
N ASP A 344 -23.02 11.39 14.51
CA ASP A 344 -23.32 12.07 13.26
C ASP A 344 -23.77 11.09 12.16
N MET A 345 -23.11 9.93 12.08
CA MET A 345 -23.22 8.97 10.98
C MET A 345 -24.13 7.78 11.30
N PHE A 346 -24.05 7.25 12.52
CA PHE A 346 -24.74 6.01 12.90
C PHE A 346 -25.91 6.23 13.87
N GLN A 347 -26.84 5.28 13.86
CA GLN A 347 -27.91 5.20 14.85
C GLN A 347 -27.33 4.95 16.26
N ASN A 348 -28.09 5.35 17.28
CA ASN A 348 -27.69 5.11 18.64
C ASN A 348 -27.70 3.60 18.94
N GLY A 349 -26.59 3.09 19.47
CA GLY A 349 -26.40 1.66 19.74
C GLY A 349 -25.58 0.93 18.69
N THR A 350 -25.24 1.57 17.56
CA THR A 350 -24.31 0.97 16.58
C THR A 350 -22.91 0.85 17.19
N ILE A 351 -22.41 -0.39 17.25
CA ILE A 351 -21.05 -0.68 17.73
C ILE A 351 -20.09 -0.66 16.55
N THR A 352 -18.94 -0.05 16.76
CA THR A 352 -17.85 0.11 15.80
C THR A 352 -16.55 -0.50 16.34
N ALA A 353 -15.55 -0.69 15.48
CA ALA A 353 -14.28 -1.31 15.87
C ALA A 353 -13.54 -0.51 16.95
N ILE A 354 -13.67 0.82 16.95
CA ILE A 354 -13.03 1.66 17.98
C ILE A 354 -13.62 1.41 19.37
N ASP A 355 -14.90 1.04 19.46
CA ASP A 355 -15.60 0.79 20.72
C ASP A 355 -14.97 -0.39 21.50
N VAL A 356 -14.19 -1.26 20.85
CA VAL A 356 -13.38 -2.29 21.51
C VAL A 356 -12.36 -1.65 22.47
N ILE A 357 -11.64 -0.62 22.01
CA ILE A 357 -10.64 0.09 22.83
C ILE A 357 -11.34 0.93 23.91
N LEU A 358 -12.47 1.57 23.56
CA LEU A 358 -13.24 2.35 24.53
C LEU A 358 -13.79 1.48 25.65
N SER A 359 -14.34 0.31 25.31
CA SER A 359 -14.89 -0.66 26.27
C SER A 359 -13.80 -1.21 27.19
N LEU A 360 -12.60 -1.53 26.67
CA LEU A 360 -11.46 -1.93 27.50
C LEU A 360 -11.01 -0.81 28.45
N GLY A 361 -11.08 0.46 28.00
CA GLY A 361 -10.80 1.58 28.89
C GLY A 361 -11.86 1.79 29.97
N ASP A 362 -13.15 1.61 29.66
CA ASP A 362 -14.24 1.66 30.65
C ASP A 362 -14.14 0.52 31.69
N GLN A 363 -13.55 -0.61 31.30
CA GLN A 363 -13.24 -1.75 32.17
C GLN A 363 -11.96 -1.55 32.99
N GLU A 364 -11.29 -0.39 32.86
CA GLU A 364 -10.00 -0.08 33.49
C GLU A 364 -8.85 -1.01 33.09
N GLU A 365 -8.99 -1.73 31.97
CA GLU A 365 -7.99 -2.69 31.46
C GLU A 365 -6.85 -2.01 30.67
N LEU A 366 -7.11 -0.82 30.12
CA LEU A 366 -6.09 -0.01 29.45
C LEU A 366 -6.35 1.50 29.54
N ASN A 367 -5.30 2.28 29.27
CA ASN A 367 -5.41 3.71 29.00
C ASN A 367 -5.21 3.95 27.49
N TYR A 368 -5.98 4.86 26.92
CA TYR A 368 -5.87 5.23 25.51
C TYR A 368 -6.00 6.74 25.29
N THR A 369 -5.60 7.21 24.10
CA THR A 369 -5.90 8.56 23.61
C THR A 369 -6.49 8.47 22.21
N LEU A 370 -7.55 9.22 21.95
CA LEU A 370 -8.11 9.39 20.62
C LEU A 370 -7.72 10.75 20.04
N GLN A 371 -7.56 10.80 18.72
CA GLN A 371 -7.34 12.02 17.98
C GLN A 371 -8.21 12.04 16.73
N TRP A 372 -8.88 13.17 16.49
CA TRP A 372 -9.60 13.40 15.23
C TRP A 372 -8.62 13.83 14.14
N TYR A 373 -8.75 13.23 12.96
CA TYR A 373 -7.97 13.57 11.78
C TYR A 373 -8.88 13.94 10.62
N GLU A 374 -8.73 15.17 10.11
CA GLU A 374 -9.35 15.60 8.85
C GLU A 374 -8.68 14.92 7.64
N SER A 375 -7.36 14.72 7.72
CA SER A 375 -6.50 14.15 6.68
C SER A 375 -5.31 13.43 7.30
N ILE A 376 -4.77 12.40 6.64
CA ILE A 376 -3.55 11.68 7.05
C ILE A 376 -2.68 11.39 5.83
N GLY A 377 -1.42 11.82 5.86
CA GLY A 377 -0.50 11.63 4.74
C GLY A 377 -1.03 12.25 3.45
N GLU A 378 -1.19 11.44 2.41
CA GLU A 378 -1.78 11.86 1.13
C GLU A 378 -3.32 11.79 1.11
N ALA A 379 -3.94 11.11 2.08
CA ALA A 379 -5.40 10.98 2.17
C ALA A 379 -6.00 12.30 2.68
N ARG A 380 -6.68 13.03 1.79
CA ARG A 380 -7.22 14.37 2.10
C ARG A 380 -8.57 14.31 2.80
N ILE A 381 -9.25 13.17 2.75
CA ILE A 381 -10.58 12.97 3.32
C ILE A 381 -10.54 11.76 4.25
N VAL A 382 -10.09 12.01 5.48
CA VAL A 382 -10.13 11.02 6.56
C VAL A 382 -11.36 11.24 7.40
N LYS A 383 -11.49 12.39 8.07
CA LYS A 383 -12.65 12.74 8.92
C LYS A 383 -13.10 11.58 9.83
N SER A 384 -12.16 11.12 10.63
CA SER A 384 -12.34 9.98 11.53
C SER A 384 -11.52 10.15 12.80
N PHE A 385 -11.97 9.52 13.87
CA PHE A 385 -11.17 9.32 15.08
C PHE A 385 -10.19 8.17 14.89
N TRP A 386 -8.97 8.37 15.39
CA TRP A 386 -7.91 7.38 15.43
C TRP A 386 -7.43 7.16 16.85
N VAL A 387 -6.98 5.94 17.13
CA VAL A 387 -6.34 5.61 18.40
C VAL A 387 -4.87 6.04 18.34
N GLU A 388 -4.59 7.19 18.96
CA GLU A 388 -3.29 7.84 18.97
C GLU A 388 -2.33 7.18 19.97
N GLU A 389 -2.85 6.65 21.07
CA GLU A 389 -2.04 6.04 22.13
C GLU A 389 -2.81 4.90 22.78
N ILE A 390 -2.11 3.80 23.08
CA ILE A 390 -2.59 2.69 23.93
C ILE A 390 -1.47 2.34 24.91
N LEU A 391 -1.75 2.32 26.21
CA LEU A 391 -0.81 1.88 27.26
C LEU A 391 0.57 2.57 27.15
N GLY A 392 0.60 3.89 26.91
CA GLY A 392 1.83 4.67 26.78
C GLY A 392 2.54 4.56 25.42
N ASN A 393 2.06 3.70 24.52
CA ASN A 393 2.61 3.54 23.18
C ASN A 393 1.94 4.57 22.26
N LYS A 394 2.60 5.71 22.06
CA LYS A 394 2.04 6.83 21.30
C LYS A 394 2.46 6.78 19.83
N ALA A 395 1.52 7.07 18.93
CA ALA A 395 1.78 7.28 17.52
C ALA A 395 2.79 8.41 17.29
N GLN A 396 3.70 8.20 16.34
CA GLN A 396 4.77 9.14 16.03
C GLN A 396 5.08 9.13 14.53
N GLY A 397 4.97 10.30 13.89
CA GLY A 397 5.29 10.45 12.48
C GLY A 397 4.34 9.65 11.59
N ARG A 398 4.88 8.67 10.86
CA ARG A 398 4.11 7.74 10.00
C ARG A 398 3.82 6.41 10.69
N CYS A 399 4.02 6.36 12.01
CA CYS A 399 3.79 5.18 12.81
C CYS A 399 2.61 5.39 13.74
N GLY A 400 1.77 4.36 13.90
CA GLY A 400 0.59 4.41 14.76
C GLY A 400 -0.12 3.06 14.81
N PHE A 401 -1.20 3.01 15.60
CA PHE A 401 -2.04 1.82 15.65
C PHE A 401 -2.95 1.74 14.44
N VAL A 402 -2.95 0.56 13.84
CA VAL A 402 -4.00 0.12 12.92
C VAL A 402 -4.74 -1.07 13.53
N HIS A 403 -5.82 -1.50 12.90
CA HIS A 403 -6.64 -2.59 13.40
C HIS A 403 -7.00 -3.58 12.29
N GLU A 404 -7.38 -4.76 12.74
CA GLU A 404 -7.92 -5.86 11.96
C GLU A 404 -8.93 -6.60 12.83
N GLU A 405 -10.05 -7.01 12.27
CA GLU A 405 -11.02 -7.86 12.94
C GLU A 405 -11.66 -8.78 11.91
N GLY A 406 -12.04 -9.96 12.35
CA GLY A 406 -12.54 -10.96 11.42
C GLY A 406 -12.79 -12.31 12.08
N SER A 407 -12.90 -13.33 11.23
CA SER A 407 -12.80 -14.72 11.63
C SER A 407 -11.34 -15.18 11.63
N THR A 408 -11.01 -16.04 12.60
CA THR A 408 -9.70 -16.70 12.68
C THR A 408 -9.41 -17.59 11.47
N ILE A 409 -10.45 -18.07 10.79
CA ILE A 409 -10.36 -18.92 9.58
C ILE A 409 -9.70 -18.16 8.40
N GLY A 410 -9.68 -16.82 8.45
CA GLY A 410 -9.17 -15.96 7.38
C GLY A 410 -7.85 -15.22 7.65
N LEU A 411 -7.23 -15.35 8.83
CA LEU A 411 -6.05 -14.57 9.23
C LEU A 411 -4.90 -14.60 8.20
N ASP A 412 -4.62 -15.77 7.61
CA ASP A 412 -3.50 -15.93 6.66
C ASP A 412 -3.80 -15.42 5.24
N ARG A 413 -5.06 -15.10 4.93
CA ARG A 413 -5.50 -14.83 3.55
C ARG A 413 -5.50 -13.35 3.18
N GLY A 414 -5.28 -12.47 4.17
CA GLY A 414 -5.44 -11.02 4.03
C GLY A 414 -6.89 -10.63 3.77
N GLY A 415 -7.26 -9.39 4.10
CA GLY A 415 -8.60 -8.85 3.82
C GLY A 415 -9.49 -8.54 5.02
N ASN A 416 -9.09 -8.95 6.22
CA ASN A 416 -9.70 -8.46 7.46
C ASN A 416 -9.11 -7.09 7.84
N HIS A 417 -7.81 -6.91 7.58
CA HIS A 417 -7.16 -5.60 7.64
C HIS A 417 -7.59 -4.79 6.42
N ILE A 418 -8.40 -3.76 6.68
CA ILE A 418 -8.91 -2.83 5.67
C ILE A 418 -8.62 -1.40 6.09
N HIS A 419 -8.42 -0.51 5.12
CA HIS A 419 -8.13 0.91 5.32
C HIS A 419 -9.37 1.73 5.69
N LEU A 420 -10.35 1.12 6.38
CA LEU A 420 -11.53 1.78 6.97
C LEU A 420 -11.18 2.14 8.42
N PRO A 421 -11.19 3.43 8.81
CA PRO A 421 -10.95 3.83 10.19
C PRO A 421 -11.88 3.12 11.19
N ALA A 422 -11.34 2.82 12.37
CA ALA A 422 -12.02 1.98 13.36
C ALA A 422 -13.33 2.60 13.88
N ASP A 423 -13.43 3.93 13.89
CA ASP A 423 -14.62 4.65 14.35
C ASP A 423 -15.81 4.54 13.39
N ILE A 424 -15.58 4.02 12.18
CA ILE A 424 -16.62 3.87 11.16
C ILE A 424 -16.72 2.44 10.60
N LYS A 425 -16.03 1.49 11.23
CA LYS A 425 -16.16 0.06 10.94
C LYS A 425 -17.16 -0.57 11.88
N VAL A 426 -18.42 -0.70 11.45
CA VAL A 426 -19.50 -1.36 12.21
C VAL A 426 -19.13 -2.82 12.53
N LEU A 427 -19.35 -3.24 13.78
CA LEU A 427 -19.15 -4.60 14.26
C LEU A 427 -20.48 -5.33 14.46
N ASN A 428 -20.48 -6.65 14.19
CA ASN A 428 -21.53 -7.55 14.67
C ASN A 428 -21.01 -8.31 15.90
N SER A 429 -20.17 -9.33 15.70
CA SER A 429 -19.49 -10.02 16.79
C SER A 429 -18.32 -10.82 16.19
N PRO A 430 -17.17 -10.21 15.85
CA PRO A 430 -16.05 -10.94 15.23
C PRO A 430 -15.42 -11.96 16.20
N ASP A 431 -14.64 -12.92 15.66
CA ASP A 431 -13.92 -13.91 16.48
C ASP A 431 -12.75 -13.27 17.25
N TYR A 432 -12.16 -12.23 16.63
CA TYR A 432 -11.07 -11.47 17.23
C TYR A 432 -11.10 -10.00 16.78
N ALA A 433 -10.47 -9.15 17.58
CA ALA A 433 -10.01 -7.85 17.17
C ALA A 433 -8.51 -7.73 17.47
N TRP A 434 -7.74 -7.19 16.53
CA TRP A 434 -6.31 -7.08 16.64
C TRP A 434 -5.88 -5.66 16.31
N TRP A 435 -5.30 -4.99 17.30
CA TRP A 435 -4.67 -3.69 17.16
C TRP A 435 -3.16 -3.88 17.11
N PHE A 436 -2.49 -3.26 16.16
CA PHE A 436 -1.04 -3.42 16.04
C PHE A 436 -0.37 -2.14 15.57
N TYR A 437 0.78 -1.85 16.17
CA TYR A 437 1.57 -0.67 15.86
C TYR A 437 2.44 -0.92 14.62
N ILE A 438 2.25 -0.10 13.59
CA ILE A 438 3.04 -0.17 12.35
C ILE A 438 3.62 1.18 11.98
N CYS A 439 4.63 1.17 11.10
CA CYS A 439 5.21 2.34 10.45
C CYS A 439 5.07 2.20 8.94
N ILE A 440 4.54 3.22 8.26
CA ILE A 440 4.31 3.26 6.80
C ILE A 440 5.37 4.13 6.10
#